data_AF-A0A8H6KAN1-F1
#
_entry.id   AF-A0A8H6KAN1-F1
#
_cell.length_a   1.000
_cell.length_b   1.000
_cell.length_c   1.000
_cell.angle_alpha   90.00
_cell.angle_beta   90.00
_cell.angle_gamma   90.00
#
_symmetry.space_group_name_H-M   'P 1'
#
loop_
_entity.id
_entity.type
_entity.pdbx_description
1 polymer ?
#
loop_
_entity_poly.entity_id
_entity_poly.type
_entity_poly.pdbx_seq_one_letter_code
_entity_poly.pdbx_strand_id
1 'polypeptide(L)'
;MVNFALSALAALALAQLTGAAPTQKEETVELFSFGKWVDGIIANPDGNNLTPEEAVKAWKASINETAAAADGENALQKRYACNTRPNNEASVPDAVWCINDIARRGSAPCSVPGIVDFCIHGNARVWGARGGAFPTSSACNDVARGAGFVMDHCTRADNTVQGNEFAYGNGNLLVWITRP
;
A
#
# COMPACT_ATOMS: atom_id res chain seq x y z
N MET A 1 -63.93 -63.95 -15.00
CA MET A 1 -62.75 -64.40 -14.22
C MET A 1 -61.52 -64.16 -15.07
N VAL A 2 -60.56 -63.50 -14.43
CA VAL A 2 -59.24 -63.00 -14.87
C VAL A 2 -58.41 -64.04 -15.65
N ASN A 3 -57.74 -63.63 -16.73
CA ASN A 3 -56.28 -63.40 -16.75
C ASN A 3 -55.77 -63.30 -18.21
N PHE A 4 -55.24 -62.15 -18.58
CA PHE A 4 -54.18 -62.08 -19.59
C PHE A 4 -53.10 -61.12 -19.10
N ALA A 5 -51.90 -61.68 -19.01
CA ALA A 5 -50.66 -61.02 -18.66
C ALA A 5 -50.31 -59.93 -19.68
N LEU A 6 -49.59 -58.88 -19.25
CA LEU A 6 -48.72 -58.12 -20.12
C LEU A 6 -47.57 -57.52 -19.31
N SER A 7 -46.39 -57.75 -19.88
CA SER A 7 -45.06 -57.61 -19.29
C SER A 7 -44.63 -56.15 -19.16
N ALA A 8 -43.80 -55.92 -18.15
CA ALA A 8 -43.15 -54.65 -17.85
C ALA A 8 -42.11 -54.25 -18.92
N LEU A 9 -42.00 -52.95 -19.19
CA LEU A 9 -40.81 -52.30 -19.73
C LEU A 9 -40.72 -50.90 -19.09
N ALA A 10 -39.79 -50.78 -18.15
CA ALA A 10 -39.46 -49.55 -17.46
C ALA A 10 -38.62 -48.64 -18.39
N ALA A 11 -39.07 -47.41 -18.60
CA ALA A 11 -38.31 -46.39 -19.30
C ALA A 11 -37.27 -45.78 -18.35
N LEU A 12 -35.98 -45.89 -18.68
CA LEU A 12 -34.90 -45.19 -17.99
C LEU A 12 -34.96 -43.69 -18.29
N ALA A 13 -35.05 -42.87 -17.23
CA ALA A 13 -34.91 -41.42 -17.30
C ALA A 13 -33.45 -41.02 -17.55
N LEU A 14 -33.20 -40.21 -18.58
CA LEU A 14 -31.93 -39.51 -18.79
C LEU A 14 -31.85 -38.32 -17.82
N ALA A 15 -31.00 -38.43 -16.80
CA ALA A 15 -30.60 -37.29 -15.98
C ALA A 15 -29.66 -36.39 -16.81
N GLN A 16 -30.03 -35.13 -16.98
CA GLN A 16 -29.14 -34.11 -17.55
C GLN A 16 -28.02 -33.81 -16.55
N LEU A 17 -26.77 -34.08 -16.92
CA LEU A 17 -25.62 -33.55 -16.20
C LEU A 17 -25.57 -32.04 -16.41
N THR A 18 -25.94 -31.28 -15.38
CA THR A 18 -25.55 -29.88 -15.24
C THR A 18 -24.05 -29.84 -14.97
N GLY A 19 -23.25 -29.73 -16.02
CA GLY A 19 -21.85 -29.35 -15.89
C GLY A 19 -21.77 -27.91 -15.41
N ALA A 20 -21.66 -27.70 -14.10
CA ALA A 20 -21.24 -26.42 -13.56
C ALA A 20 -19.80 -26.17 -14.02
N ALA A 21 -19.61 -25.26 -14.98
CA ALA A 21 -18.31 -24.74 -15.31
C ALA A 21 -17.72 -24.09 -14.05
N PRO A 22 -16.48 -24.41 -13.66
CA PRO A 22 -15.84 -23.68 -12.57
C PRO A 22 -15.69 -22.23 -13.01
N THR A 23 -16.41 -21.33 -12.34
CA THR A 23 -16.10 -19.90 -12.38
C THR A 23 -14.71 -19.77 -11.76
N GLN A 24 -13.69 -19.55 -12.59
CA GLN A 24 -12.40 -19.11 -12.13
C GLN A 24 -12.62 -17.76 -11.45
N LYS A 25 -12.60 -17.76 -10.12
CA LYS A 25 -12.44 -16.55 -9.33
C LYS A 25 -11.03 -16.06 -9.68
N GLU A 26 -10.92 -14.98 -10.43
CA GLU A 26 -9.65 -14.29 -10.61
C GLU A 26 -9.13 -13.95 -9.22
N GLU A 27 -8.16 -14.71 -8.74
CA GLU A 27 -7.37 -14.37 -7.57
C GLU A 27 -6.52 -13.18 -7.99
N THR A 28 -7.03 -11.97 -7.73
CA THR A 28 -6.20 -10.78 -7.82
C THR A 28 -5.07 -10.94 -6.81
N VAL A 29 -3.86 -11.18 -7.30
CA VAL A 29 -2.65 -11.16 -6.46
C VAL A 29 -2.56 -9.74 -5.91
N GLU A 30 -2.87 -9.57 -4.62
CA GLU A 30 -2.77 -8.29 -3.96
C GLU A 30 -1.29 -7.92 -3.86
N LEU A 31 -0.85 -7.01 -4.73
CA LEU A 31 0.52 -6.51 -4.72
C LEU A 31 0.82 -5.82 -3.38
N PHE A 32 2.09 -5.90 -2.96
CA PHE A 32 2.54 -5.26 -1.72
C PHE A 32 2.35 -3.73 -1.80
N SER A 33 1.80 -3.16 -0.72
CA SER A 33 1.65 -1.71 -0.52
C SER A 33 2.31 -1.29 0.79
N PHE A 34 3.23 -0.34 0.70
CA PHE A 34 3.82 0.35 1.84
C PHE A 34 2.78 1.11 2.65
N GLY A 35 1.80 1.75 2.01
CA GLY A 35 0.70 2.42 2.69
C GLY A 35 -0.07 1.46 3.61
N LYS A 36 -0.47 0.29 3.10
CA LYS A 36 -1.15 -0.74 3.89
C LYS A 36 -0.27 -1.32 4.99
N TRP A 37 1.02 -1.53 4.72
CA TRP A 37 1.97 -1.97 5.75
C TRP A 37 2.10 -0.96 6.89
N VAL A 38 2.17 0.34 6.56
CA VAL A 38 2.17 1.43 7.55
C VAL A 38 0.88 1.44 8.35
N ASP A 39 -0.28 1.27 7.71
CA ASP A 39 -1.56 1.18 8.42
C ASP A 39 -1.60 0.01 9.41
N GLY A 40 -0.99 -1.13 9.06
CA GLY A 40 -0.81 -2.27 9.97
C GLY A 40 0.01 -1.91 11.21
N ILE A 41 1.17 -1.24 11.04
CA ILE A 41 2.00 -0.75 12.15
C ILE A 41 1.20 0.22 13.03
N ILE A 42 0.44 1.13 12.43
CA ILE A 42 -0.33 2.12 13.18
C ILE A 42 -1.47 1.47 13.97
N ALA A 43 -2.16 0.49 13.37
CA ALA A 43 -3.27 -0.21 14.01
C ALA A 43 -2.82 -1.07 15.20
N ASN A 44 -1.62 -1.66 15.11
CA ASN A 44 -1.07 -2.49 16.17
C ASN A 44 0.47 -2.38 16.20
N PRO A 45 1.06 -1.36 16.84
CA PRO A 45 2.50 -1.09 16.79
C PRO A 45 3.35 -2.20 17.41
N ASP A 46 2.81 -2.88 18.41
CA ASP A 46 3.43 -4.04 19.08
C ASP A 46 3.02 -5.37 18.44
N GLY A 47 2.23 -5.32 17.36
CA GLY A 47 1.83 -6.47 16.57
C GLY A 47 2.97 -7.06 15.76
N ASN A 48 2.74 -8.26 15.23
CA ASN A 48 3.65 -8.95 14.33
C ASN A 48 3.60 -8.35 12.91
N ASN A 49 4.00 -7.09 12.78
CA ASN A 49 4.14 -6.40 11.51
C ASN A 49 5.47 -6.79 10.86
N LEU A 50 5.53 -6.78 9.52
CA LEU A 50 6.79 -6.98 8.81
C LEU A 50 7.83 -5.96 9.27
N THR A 51 9.05 -6.43 9.48
CA THR A 51 10.23 -5.57 9.67
C THR A 51 10.48 -4.74 8.39
N PRO A 52 11.21 -3.62 8.48
CA PRO A 52 11.61 -2.85 7.30
C PRO A 52 12.26 -3.71 6.20
N GLU A 53 13.14 -4.64 6.58
CA GLU A 53 13.83 -5.53 5.66
C GLU A 53 12.86 -6.51 4.98
N GLU A 54 11.90 -7.05 5.72
CA GLU A 54 10.86 -7.93 5.20
C GLU A 54 9.88 -7.19 4.27
N ALA A 55 9.52 -5.95 4.62
CA ALA A 55 8.69 -5.09 3.78
C ALA A 55 9.36 -4.80 2.43
N VAL A 56 10.66 -4.47 2.43
CA VAL A 56 11.45 -4.29 1.20
C VAL A 56 11.52 -5.58 0.39
N LYS A 57 11.67 -6.73 1.05
CA LYS A 57 11.67 -8.04 0.38
C LYS A 57 10.32 -8.35 -0.27
N ALA A 58 9.21 -8.08 0.43
CA ALA A 58 7.85 -8.27 -0.09
C ALA A 58 7.57 -7.36 -1.30
N TRP A 59 7.98 -6.09 -1.22
CA TRP A 59 7.90 -5.16 -2.35
C TRP A 59 8.71 -5.63 -3.57
N LYS A 60 9.95 -6.11 -3.37
CA LYS A 60 10.76 -6.65 -4.46
C LYS A 60 10.13 -7.89 -5.09
N ALA A 61 9.49 -8.74 -4.29
CA ALA A 61 8.75 -9.90 -4.80
C ALA A 61 7.56 -9.45 -5.66
N SER A 62 6.78 -8.45 -5.22
CA SER A 62 5.61 -7.96 -5.98
C SER A 62 5.96 -7.30 -7.31
N ILE A 63 7.14 -6.68 -7.44
CA ILE A 63 7.65 -6.16 -8.73
C ILE A 63 7.96 -7.28 -9.72
N ASN A 64 8.47 -8.41 -9.24
CA ASN A 64 8.79 -9.54 -10.10
C ASN A 64 7.54 -10.32 -10.54
N GLU A 65 6.42 -10.13 -9.82
CA GLU A 65 5.13 -10.81 -10.06
C GLU A 65 4.15 -9.98 -10.90
N THR A 66 4.50 -8.76 -11.33
CA THR A 66 3.52 -7.82 -11.88
C THR A 66 3.03 -8.19 -13.29
N ALA A 67 1.87 -8.85 -13.38
CA ALA A 67 0.86 -8.55 -14.40
C ALA A 67 0.20 -7.22 -14.03
N ALA A 68 0.09 -6.29 -14.99
CA ALA A 68 -0.33 -4.91 -14.78
C ALA A 68 -1.68 -4.82 -14.04
N ALA A 69 -1.67 -4.30 -12.82
CA ALA A 69 -2.88 -3.81 -12.18
C ALA A 69 -3.23 -2.45 -12.78
N ALA A 70 -4.29 -2.41 -13.58
CA ALA A 70 -4.89 -1.16 -14.04
C ALA A 70 -5.64 -0.50 -12.86
N ASP A 71 -5.25 0.73 -12.53
CA ASP A 71 -5.97 1.57 -11.56
C ASP A 71 -7.29 2.05 -12.17
N GLY A 72 -8.38 1.78 -11.47
CA GLY A 72 -9.74 2.13 -11.84
C GLY A 72 -10.26 3.32 -11.02
N GLU A 73 -10.64 4.36 -11.77
CA GLU A 73 -11.80 5.23 -11.55
C GLU A 73 -11.77 6.36 -10.49
N ASN A 74 -11.73 7.60 -11.01
CA ASN A 74 -12.58 8.76 -10.65
C ASN A 74 -12.85 9.09 -9.17
N ALA A 75 -11.93 8.80 -8.25
CA ALA A 75 -11.84 9.50 -6.97
C ALA A 75 -10.97 10.75 -7.11
N LEU A 76 -11.24 11.81 -6.34
CA LEU A 76 -10.29 12.90 -6.16
C LEU A 76 -8.99 12.30 -5.60
N GLN A 77 -8.00 12.06 -6.47
CA GLN A 77 -6.72 11.49 -6.05
C GLN A 77 -5.97 12.51 -5.19
N LYS A 78 -5.44 12.03 -4.07
CA LYS A 78 -4.53 12.81 -3.23
C LYS A 78 -3.31 13.21 -4.07
N ARG A 79 -2.88 14.47 -3.95
CA ARG A 79 -1.86 15.06 -4.85
C ARG A 79 -0.46 14.61 -4.42
N TYR A 80 -0.01 13.50 -4.97
CA TYR A 80 1.39 13.11 -4.89
C TYR A 80 2.19 13.74 -6.04
N ALA A 81 3.48 14.00 -5.79
CA ALA A 81 4.40 14.44 -6.84
C ALA A 81 5.71 13.66 -6.76
N CYS A 82 6.03 12.93 -7.83
CA CYS A 82 7.23 12.09 -7.90
C CYS A 82 8.36 12.77 -8.68
N ASN A 83 9.60 12.51 -8.29
CA ASN A 83 10.82 12.87 -9.04
C ASN A 83 10.90 14.35 -9.47
N THR A 84 10.36 15.27 -8.66
CA THR A 84 10.31 16.72 -8.96
C THR A 84 11.66 17.44 -8.77
N ARG A 85 12.68 16.72 -8.34
CA ARG A 85 14.03 17.22 -8.00
C ARG A 85 15.04 16.22 -8.55
N PRO A 86 15.70 16.53 -9.67
CA PRO A 86 16.69 15.62 -10.26
C PRO A 86 17.79 15.24 -9.26
N ASN A 87 18.24 13.98 -9.28
CA ASN A 87 19.37 13.46 -8.50
C ASN A 87 19.18 13.56 -6.96
N ASN A 88 17.94 13.53 -6.51
CA ASN A 88 17.55 13.56 -5.10
C ASN A 88 16.74 12.32 -4.70
N GLU A 89 16.85 11.24 -5.46
CA GLU A 89 16.24 9.96 -5.17
C GLU A 89 16.91 9.30 -3.96
N ALA A 90 16.08 8.88 -3.00
CA ALA A 90 16.51 8.14 -1.83
C ALA A 90 16.49 6.65 -2.10
N SER A 91 17.30 5.91 -1.34
CA SER A 91 17.23 4.45 -1.26
C SER A 91 15.90 3.99 -0.63
N VAL A 92 15.21 3.06 -1.29
CA VAL A 92 13.97 2.44 -0.78
C VAL A 92 14.14 1.84 0.62
N PRO A 93 15.13 0.95 0.90
CA PRO A 93 15.26 0.36 2.23
C PRO A 93 15.48 1.39 3.35
N ASP A 94 16.23 2.46 3.06
CA ASP A 94 16.48 3.52 4.03
C ASP A 94 15.21 4.34 4.30
N ALA A 95 14.42 4.61 3.24
CA ALA A 95 13.13 5.30 3.37
C ALA A 95 12.13 4.46 4.19
N VAL A 96 12.06 3.15 3.93
CA VAL A 96 11.20 2.20 4.67
C VAL A 96 11.57 2.16 6.14
N TRP A 97 12.87 2.16 6.47
CA TRP A 97 13.34 2.24 7.85
C TRP A 97 12.84 3.51 8.54
N CYS A 98 13.00 4.67 7.89
CA CYS A 98 12.52 5.94 8.41
C CYS A 98 11.00 5.97 8.61
N ILE A 99 10.25 5.41 7.67
CA ILE A 99 8.79 5.37 7.75
C ILE A 99 8.35 4.49 8.93
N ASN A 100 8.97 3.33 9.14
CA ASN A 100 8.69 2.47 10.30
C ASN A 100 9.02 3.19 11.62
N ASP A 101 10.15 3.89 11.71
CA ASP A 101 10.49 4.68 12.91
C ASP A 101 9.44 5.76 13.19
N ILE A 102 9.04 6.53 12.16
CA ILE A 102 8.02 7.57 12.30
C ILE A 102 6.66 6.98 12.68
N ALA A 103 6.25 5.86 12.08
CA ALA A 103 4.99 5.17 12.40
C ALA A 103 4.97 4.68 13.85
N ARG A 104 6.09 4.19 14.37
CA ARG A 104 6.20 3.71 15.76
C ARG A 104 6.15 4.82 16.81
N ARG A 105 6.37 6.09 16.42
CA ARG A 105 6.15 7.25 17.30
C ARG A 105 4.66 7.48 17.59
N GLY A 106 3.75 6.86 16.86
CA GLY A 106 2.33 6.86 17.18
C GLY A 106 1.67 8.23 16.99
N SER A 107 0.84 8.59 17.95
CA SER A 107 0.13 9.88 18.01
C SER A 107 1.01 11.05 18.46
N ALA A 108 2.31 10.84 18.68
CA ALA A 108 3.22 11.93 19.01
C ALA A 108 3.16 13.05 17.94
N PRO A 109 3.25 14.33 18.35
CA PRO A 109 3.15 15.44 17.42
C PRO A 109 4.42 15.56 16.56
N CYS A 110 4.27 15.39 15.25
CA CYS A 110 5.28 15.70 14.26
C CYS A 110 5.12 17.17 13.84
N SER A 111 5.64 18.08 14.67
CA SER A 111 5.53 19.53 14.49
C SER A 111 6.54 20.10 13.50
N VAL A 112 6.06 20.97 12.61
CA VAL A 112 6.86 21.62 11.58
C VAL A 112 6.76 23.15 11.74
N PRO A 113 7.66 23.76 12.53
CA PRO A 113 7.83 25.21 12.58
C PRO A 113 8.40 25.79 11.27
N GLY A 114 8.85 24.97 10.30
CA GLY A 114 9.37 25.47 9.04
C GLY A 114 9.66 24.33 8.08
N ILE A 115 10.91 23.89 8.07
CA ILE A 115 11.36 22.63 7.48
C ILE A 115 11.99 21.82 8.61
N VAL A 116 11.54 20.59 8.81
CA VAL A 116 12.05 19.71 9.86
C VAL A 116 12.27 18.31 9.32
N ASP A 117 13.39 17.71 9.70
CA ASP A 117 13.68 16.32 9.42
C ASP A 117 13.01 15.45 10.47
N PHE A 118 12.10 14.57 10.03
CA PHE A 118 11.50 13.59 10.92
C PHE A 118 12.43 12.41 11.12
N CYS A 119 13.12 12.01 10.06
CA CYS A 119 14.11 10.96 10.07
C CYS A 119 15.15 11.18 8.97
N ILE A 120 16.41 10.88 9.29
CA ILE A 120 17.50 10.70 8.34
C ILE A 120 18.14 9.36 8.65
N HIS A 121 18.19 8.49 7.65
CA HIS A 121 18.82 7.17 7.76
C HIS A 121 19.50 6.84 6.45
N GLY A 122 20.78 6.47 6.48
CA GLY A 122 21.54 6.14 5.28
C GLY A 122 21.42 7.21 4.18
N ASN A 123 20.87 6.82 3.04
CA ASN A 123 20.63 7.66 1.87
C ASN A 123 19.20 8.22 1.79
N ALA A 124 18.37 8.06 2.82
CA ALA A 124 17.02 8.60 2.86
C ALA A 124 16.86 9.68 3.93
N ARG A 125 16.05 10.67 3.57
CA ARG A 125 15.59 11.75 4.43
C ARG A 125 14.09 11.88 4.27
N VAL A 126 13.37 11.68 5.36
CA VAL A 126 11.92 11.95 5.46
C VAL A 126 11.74 13.25 6.24
N TRP A 127 11.26 14.27 5.56
CA TRP A 127 11.17 15.62 6.11
C TRP A 127 9.82 16.27 5.83
N GLY A 128 9.44 17.20 6.69
CA GLY A 128 8.19 17.93 6.62
C GLY A 128 8.42 19.40 6.30
N ALA A 129 7.58 19.94 5.43
CA ALA A 129 7.45 21.37 5.20
C ALA A 129 6.02 21.81 5.47
N ARG A 130 5.84 23.08 5.86
CA ARG A 130 4.50 23.68 5.88
C ARG A 130 3.92 23.77 4.47
N GLY A 131 2.64 23.43 4.31
CA GLY A 131 1.84 23.78 3.12
C GLY A 131 0.78 24.86 3.39
N GLY A 132 0.70 25.38 4.61
CA GLY A 132 -0.32 26.35 5.04
C GLY A 132 0.10 27.19 6.26
N ALA A 133 -0.84 27.43 7.19
CA ALA A 133 -0.65 28.30 8.37
C ALA A 133 0.46 27.81 9.33
N PHE A 134 1.01 28.75 10.10
CA PHE A 134 2.18 28.56 10.98
C PHE A 134 1.78 28.61 12.46
N PRO A 135 2.33 27.74 13.34
CA PRO A 135 3.02 26.48 13.03
C PRO A 135 2.02 25.39 12.60
N THR A 136 2.47 24.38 11.86
CA THR A 136 1.63 23.22 11.52
C THR A 136 2.16 21.96 12.21
N SER A 137 1.26 21.07 12.62
CA SER A 137 1.61 19.80 13.26
C SER A 137 0.56 18.75 12.92
N SER A 138 0.99 17.52 12.72
CA SER A 138 0.13 16.34 12.54
C SER A 138 0.66 15.20 13.42
N ALA A 139 -0.16 14.18 13.68
CA ALA A 139 0.36 12.96 14.31
C ALA A 139 1.43 12.31 13.43
N CYS A 140 2.49 11.77 14.04
CA CYS A 140 3.54 11.08 13.29
C CYS A 140 3.01 9.88 12.49
N ASN A 141 1.96 9.21 12.98
CA ASN A 141 1.21 8.22 12.20
C ASN A 141 0.70 8.75 10.86
N ASP A 142 0.18 9.98 10.81
CA ASP A 142 -0.33 10.56 9.57
C ASP A 142 0.78 11.01 8.62
N VAL A 143 1.92 11.39 9.18
CA VAL A 143 3.16 11.66 8.43
C VAL A 143 3.67 10.36 7.81
N ALA A 144 3.71 9.27 8.57
CA ALA A 144 4.10 7.95 8.09
C ALA A 144 3.16 7.45 6.99
N ARG A 145 1.83 7.63 7.13
CA ARG A 145 0.87 7.31 6.06
C ARG A 145 1.14 8.08 4.79
N GLY A 146 1.38 9.39 4.90
CA GLY A 146 1.75 10.22 3.75
C GLY A 146 3.01 9.71 3.06
N ALA A 147 4.04 9.35 3.82
CA ALA A 147 5.26 8.77 3.27
C ALA A 147 5.04 7.38 2.66
N GLY A 148 4.24 6.51 3.28
CA GLY A 148 3.85 5.20 2.71
C GLY A 148 3.12 5.34 1.38
N PHE A 149 2.24 6.34 1.26
CA PHE A 149 1.58 6.67 -0.01
C PHE A 149 2.57 7.13 -1.08
N VAL A 150 3.56 7.97 -0.73
CA VAL A 150 4.66 8.32 -1.66
C VAL A 150 5.42 7.07 -2.09
N MET A 151 5.69 6.12 -1.18
CA MET A 151 6.36 4.88 -1.54
C MET A 151 5.54 4.04 -2.53
N ASP A 152 4.22 3.96 -2.38
CA ASP A 152 3.35 3.19 -3.28
C ASP A 152 3.33 3.75 -4.72
N HIS A 153 3.41 5.07 -4.86
CA HIS A 153 3.25 5.74 -6.16
C HIS A 153 4.55 6.20 -6.82
N CYS A 154 5.58 6.51 -6.03
CA CYS A 154 6.81 7.12 -6.52
C CYS A 154 8.04 6.21 -6.45
N THR A 155 7.90 5.00 -5.92
CA THR A 155 9.00 4.04 -5.89
C THR A 155 9.23 3.45 -7.28
N ARG A 156 10.50 3.30 -7.64
CA ARG A 156 10.95 2.82 -8.94
C ARG A 156 11.60 1.45 -8.84
N ALA A 157 11.59 0.73 -9.95
CA ALA A 157 12.20 -0.61 -10.04
C ALA A 157 13.73 -0.62 -9.80
N ASP A 158 14.39 0.55 -9.91
CA ASP A 158 15.82 0.71 -9.61
C ASP A 158 16.14 0.83 -8.11
N ASN A 159 15.17 0.52 -7.24
CA ASN A 159 15.30 0.57 -5.77
C ASN A 159 15.50 1.99 -5.23
N THR A 160 14.98 2.99 -5.96
CA THR A 160 14.97 4.38 -5.52
C THR A 160 13.55 4.94 -5.41
N VAL A 161 13.41 6.00 -4.62
CA VAL A 161 12.15 6.71 -4.41
C VAL A 161 12.41 8.21 -4.23
N GLN A 162 11.55 9.01 -4.85
CA GLN A 162 11.51 10.44 -4.57
C GLN A 162 10.11 10.96 -4.78
N GLY A 163 9.59 11.66 -3.77
CA GLY A 163 8.33 12.35 -3.93
C GLY A 163 7.85 13.03 -2.68
N ASN A 164 6.63 13.55 -2.78
CA ASN A 164 5.97 14.22 -1.68
C ASN A 164 4.47 14.07 -1.75
N GLU A 165 3.84 14.12 -0.58
CA GLU A 165 2.41 14.10 -0.36
C GLU A 165 2.10 14.76 1.00
N PHE A 166 0.91 15.31 1.16
CA PHE A 166 0.44 15.81 2.44
C PHE A 166 0.19 14.69 3.45
N ALA A 167 0.45 14.95 4.72
CA ALA A 167 0.04 14.07 5.81
C ALA A 167 -1.49 13.84 5.79
N TYR A 168 -1.95 12.66 6.20
CA TYR A 168 -3.37 12.29 6.18
C TYR A 168 -4.24 13.00 7.24
N GLY A 169 -3.61 13.59 8.27
CA GLY A 169 -4.30 14.28 9.35
C GLY A 169 -4.76 15.67 8.95
N ASN A 170 -4.00 16.69 9.34
CA ASN A 170 -4.41 18.08 9.14
C ASN A 170 -4.36 18.59 7.69
N GLY A 171 -3.86 17.78 6.74
CA GLY A 171 -3.76 18.12 5.31
C GLY A 171 -2.87 19.32 4.98
N ASN A 172 -2.11 19.86 5.94
CA ASN A 172 -1.34 21.10 5.81
C ASN A 172 0.16 20.90 6.01
N LEU A 173 0.59 19.67 6.25
CA LEU A 173 1.97 19.26 6.41
C LEU A 173 2.39 18.46 5.19
N LEU A 174 3.27 19.02 4.36
CA LEU A 174 3.81 18.36 3.18
C LEU A 174 4.98 17.47 3.60
N VAL A 175 4.87 16.17 3.37
CA VAL A 175 5.88 15.16 3.67
C VAL A 175 6.67 14.87 2.42
N TRP A 176 7.99 14.86 2.53
CA TRP A 176 8.93 14.57 1.45
C TRP A 176 9.75 13.34 1.77
N ILE A 177 10.04 12.55 0.73
CA ILE A 177 11.08 11.54 0.72
C ILE A 177 12.11 11.97 -0.31
N THR A 178 13.31 12.28 0.15
CA THR A 178 14.44 12.65 -0.71
C THR A 178 15.73 12.05 -0.18
N ARG A 179 16.78 12.09 -1.00
CA ARG A 179 18.15 12.01 -0.50
C ARG A 179 18.44 13.16 0.49
N PRO A 180 19.30 12.97 1.50
CA PRO A 180 19.70 14.02 2.44
C PRO A 180 20.24 15.29 1.77
#